data_AF-A0A7Z0QG59-F1
#
_entry.id   AF-A0A7Z0QG59-F1
#
_cell.length_a   1.000
_cell.length_b   1.000
_cell.length_c   1.000
_cell.angle_alpha   90.00
_cell.angle_beta   90.00
_cell.angle_gamma   90.00
#
_symmetry.space_group_name_H-M   'P 1'
#
loop_
_entity.id
_entity.type
_entity.pdbx_description
1 polymer ?
#
loop_
_entity_poly.entity_id
_entity_poly.type
_entity_poly.pdbx_seq_one_letter_code
_entity_poly.pdbx_strand_id
1 'polypeptide(L)' 'MPLFSFKLINSHFVSDFGVHDLPSETDAQIEAIRLARSLRETRPELVGRRYSIFVSDDDGRGVCTIPLDVIL' A
#
# COMPACT_ATOMS: atom_id res chain seq x y z
N MET A 1 -15.80 -1.60 -10.71
CA MET A 1 -16.05 -0.78 -9.51
C MET A 1 -14.92 0.26 -9.46
N PRO A 2 -14.67 1.09 -8.41
CA PRO A 2 -13.55 2.02 -8.48
C PRO A 2 -12.20 1.30 -8.55
N LEU A 3 -11.25 1.92 -9.27
CA LEU A 3 -9.90 1.40 -9.42
C LEU A 3 -8.98 2.06 -8.40
N PHE A 4 -8.15 1.25 -7.75
CA PHE A 4 -7.16 1.73 -6.79
C PHE A 4 -5.77 1.24 -7.15
N SER A 5 -4.81 2.16 -7.21
CA SER A 5 -3.40 1.85 -7.46
C SER A 5 -2.66 1.67 -6.15
N PHE A 6 -1.89 0.59 -6.03
CA PHE A 6 -1.09 0.29 -4.84
C PHE A 6 0.39 0.41 -5.18
N LYS A 7 1.13 1.16 -4.37
CA LYS A 7 2.57 1.39 -4.59
C LYS A 7 3.36 1.20 -3.31
N LEU A 8 4.49 0.50 -3.40
CA LEU A 8 5.51 0.53 -2.36
C LEU A 8 6.31 1.83 -2.52
N ILE A 9 6.33 2.66 -1.50
CA ILE A 9 7.08 3.92 -1.52
C ILE A 9 8.06 4.00 -0.35
N ASN A 10 9.20 4.64 -0.57
CA ASN A 10 10.02 5.25 0.47
C ASN A 10 10.53 6.62 -0.03
N SER A 11 11.40 7.30 0.73
CA SER A 11 11.90 8.63 0.36
C SER A 11 12.65 8.72 -0.97
N HIS A 12 13.09 7.60 -1.55
CA HIS A 12 13.89 7.54 -2.77
C HIS A 12 13.40 6.52 -3.81
N PHE A 13 12.32 5.80 -3.52
CA PHE A 13 11.90 4.63 -4.29
C PHE A 13 10.39 4.54 -4.38
N VAL A 14 9.91 4.19 -5.58
CA VAL A 14 8.52 3.87 -5.85
C VAL A 14 8.52 2.58 -6.69
N SER A 15 7.84 1.54 -6.20
CA SER A 15 7.53 0.33 -6.96
C SER A 15 6.03 0.15 -7.04
N ASP A 16 5.55 -0.16 -8.23
CA ASP A 16 4.14 -0.44 -8.46
C ASP A 16 3.78 -1.86 -8.00
N PHE A 17 2.64 -2.02 -7.34
CA PHE A 17 2.02 -3.31 -7.03
C PHE A 17 0.80 -3.61 -7.91
N GLY A 18 0.38 -2.64 -8.72
CA GLY A 18 -0.72 -2.78 -9.66
C GLY A 18 -1.99 -2.05 -9.24
N VAL A 19 -3.01 -2.24 -10.07
CA VAL A 19 -4.33 -1.62 -9.93
C VAL A 19 -5.34 -2.69 -9.57
N HIS A 20 -6.17 -2.42 -8.57
CA HIS A 20 -7.18 -3.34 -8.07
C HIS A 20 -8.57 -2.72 -8.23
N ASP A 21 -9.53 -3.51 -8.73
CA ASP A 21 -10.95 -3.16 -8.77
C ASP A 21 -11.57 -3.51 -7.40
N LEU A 22 -11.85 -2.50 -6.57
CA LEU A 22 -12.38 -2.70 -5.22
C LEU A 22 -13.68 -1.92 -5.01
N PRO A 23 -14.57 -2.37 -4.11
CA PRO A 23 -15.88 -1.75 -3.94
C PRO A 23 -15.84 -0.34 -3.32
N SER A 24 -14.83 -0.05 -2.49
CA SER A 24 -14.74 1.21 -1.75
C SER A 24 -13.31 1.56 -1.32
N GLU A 25 -13.09 2.81 -0.90
CA GLU A 25 -11.84 3.25 -0.25
C GLU A 25 -11.54 2.46 1.03
N THR A 26 -12.58 2.03 1.76
CA THR A 26 -12.43 1.22 2.98
C THR A 26 -11.86 -0.16 2.65
N ASP A 27 -12.36 -0.79 1.58
CA ASP A 27 -11.83 -2.07 1.10
C ASP A 27 -10.39 -1.91 0.62
N ALA A 28 -10.08 -0.80 -0.07
CA ALA A 28 -8.72 -0.49 -0.49
C ALA A 28 -7.75 -0.33 0.70
N GLN A 29 -8.20 0.29 1.79
CA GLN A 29 -7.42 0.40 3.02
C GLN A 29 -7.21 -0.96 3.69
N ILE A 30 -8.24 -1.82 3.74
CA ILE A 30 -8.13 -3.18 4.29
C ILE A 30 -7.11 -4.01 3.49
N GLU A 31 -7.17 -3.95 2.16
CA GLU A 31 -6.20 -4.63 1.30
C GLU A 31 -4.79 -4.04 1.46
N ALA A 32 -4.64 -2.74 1.65
CA ALA A 32 -3.33 -2.11 1.91
C ALA A 32 -2.70 -2.63 3.21
N ILE A 33 -3.51 -2.81 4.26
CA ILE A 33 -3.06 -3.38 5.53
C ILE A 33 -2.65 -4.86 5.35
N ARG A 34 -3.44 -5.64 4.60
CA ARG A 34 -3.10 -7.04 4.28
C ARG A 34 -1.79 -7.13 3.52
N LEU A 35 -1.60 -6.29 2.51
CA LEU A 35 -0.37 -6.22 1.72
C LEU A 35 0.82 -5.82 2.58
N ALA A 36 0.69 -4.80 3.45
CA ALA A 36 1.74 -4.39 4.36
C ALA A 36 2.15 -5.52 5.32
N ARG A 37 1.18 -6.27 5.86
CA ARG A 37 1.46 -7.46 6.70
C ARG A 37 2.18 -8.55 5.92
N SER A 38 1.68 -8.90 4.74
CA SER A 38 2.30 -9.91 3.87
C SER A 38 3.74 -9.55 3.48
N LEU A 39 4.02 -8.28 3.21
CA LEU A 39 5.38 -7.82 2.89
C LEU A 39 6.33 -7.91 4.09
N ARG A 40 5.86 -7.68 5.32
CA ARG A 40 6.71 -7.86 6.52
C ARG A 40 7.12 -9.32 6.68
N GLU A 41 6.21 -10.24 6.38
CA GLU A 41 6.45 -11.68 6.50
C GLU A 41 7.34 -12.21 5.35
N THR A 42 7.09 -11.76 4.12
CA THR A 42 7.77 -12.28 2.91
C THR A 42 9.06 -11.54 2.57
N ARG A 43 9.18 -10.27 3.00
CA ARG A 43 10.33 -9.39 2.73
C ARG A 43 10.72 -8.60 3.99
N PRO A 44 11.18 -9.30 5.05
CA PRO A 44 11.56 -8.65 6.31
C PRO A 44 12.67 -7.60 6.13
N GLU A 45 13.46 -7.66 5.06
CA GLU A 45 14.48 -6.66 4.71
C GLU A 45 13.93 -5.26 4.42
N LEU A 46 12.63 -5.13 4.13
CA LEU A 46 11.95 -3.85 3.92
C LEU A 46 11.56 -3.18 5.24
N VAL A 47 11.47 -3.94 6.34
CA VAL A 47 11.12 -3.43 7.66
C VAL A 47 12.30 -2.61 8.23
N GLY A 48 11.98 -1.49 8.87
CA GLY A 48 12.95 -0.52 9.39
C GLY A 48 13.51 0.43 8.33
N ARG A 49 13.11 0.28 7.06
CA ARG A 49 13.58 1.12 5.94
C ARG A 49 12.59 2.22 5.52
N ARG A 50 11.57 2.49 6.35
CA ARG A 50 10.55 3.53 6.12
C ARG A 50 9.80 3.33 4.81
N TYR A 51 9.59 2.07 4.42
CA TYR A 51 8.69 1.75 3.33
C TYR A 51 7.24 1.86 3.79
N SER A 52 6.38 2.28 2.87
CA SER A 52 4.93 2.35 3.07
C SER A 52 4.19 1.86 1.84
N ILE A 53 2.99 1.31 2.02
CA ILE A 53 2.03 1.12 0.94
C ILE A 53 1.24 2.41 0.77
N PHE A 54 1.35 3.01 -0.40
CA PHE A 54 0.53 4.15 -0.81
C PHE A 54 -0.59 3.67 -1.71
N VAL A 55 -1.81 4.12 -1.42
CA VAL A 55 -3.00 3.83 -2.24
C VAL A 55 -3.54 5.13 -2.80
N SER A 56 -3.81 5.15 -4.10
CA SER A 56 -4.54 6.23 -4.76
C SER A 56 -5.74 5.70 -5.52
N ASP A 57 -6.76 6.54 -5.70
CA ASP A 57 -7.88 6.29 -6.60
C ASP A 57 -7.46 6.46 -8.08
N ASP A 58 -8.44 6.38 -8.98
CA ASP A 58 -8.29 6.50 -10.43
C ASP A 58 -7.91 7.91 -10.89
N ASP A 59 -8.34 8.94 -10.13
CA ASP A 59 -7.93 10.33 -10.30
C ASP A 59 -6.52 10.61 -9.76
N GLY A 60 -5.87 9.60 -9.15
CA GLY A 60 -4.53 9.72 -8.57
C GLY A 60 -4.51 10.43 -7.22
N ARG A 61 -5.67 10.69 -6.62
CA ARG A 61 -5.78 11.24 -5.27
C ARG A 61 -5.42 10.17 -4.25
N GLY A 62 -4.58 10.56 -3.28
CA GLY A 62 -4.17 9.68 -2.20
C GLY A 62 -5.35 9.30 -1.30
N VAL A 63 -5.61 8.00 -1.18
CA VAL A 63 -6.63 7.43 -0.29
C VAL A 63 -6.03 7.15 1.08
N CYS A 64 -4.94 6.38 1.14
CA CYS A 64 -4.27 6.09 2.40
C CYS A 64 -2.78 5.77 2.22
N THR A 65 -2.05 5.75 3.35
CA THR A 65 -0.64 5.31 3.41
C THR A 65 -0.43 4.43 4.63
N ILE A 66 0.02 3.20 4.42
CA ILE A 66 0.24 2.20 5.47
C ILE A 66 1.75 1.95 5.63
N PRO A 67 2.39 2.42 6.70
CA PRO A 67 3.82 2.16 6.93
C PRO A 67 4.08 0.69 7.22
N LEU A 68 5.17 0.13 6.68
CA LEU A 68 5.60 -1.23 6.96
C LEU A 68 6.18 -1.39 8.37
N ASP A 69 6.51 -0.30 9.06
CA ASP A 69 7.16 -0.34 10.37
C ASP A 69 6.17 -0.40 11.56
N VAL A 70 4.88 -0.14 11.32
CA VAL A 70 3.87 -0.08 12.39
C VAL A 70 3.13 -1.41 12.50
N ILE A 71 3.28 -2.12 13.61
CA ILE A 71 2.44 -3.28 13.90
C ILE A 71 1.01 -2.78 14.19
N LEU A 72 0.13 -2.93 13.19
CA LEU A 72 -1.30 -2.63 13.24
C LEU A 72 -2.07 -3.92 13.46
#